data_AF-A0A7V2YYE8-F1
#
_entry.id   AF-A0A7V2YYE8-F1
#
_cell.length_a   1.000
_cell.length_b   1.000
_cell.length_c   1.000
_cell.angle_alpha   90.00
_cell.angle_beta   90.00
_cell.angle_gamma   90.00
#
_symmetry.space_group_name_H-M   'P 1'
#
loop_
_entity.id
_entity.type
_entity.pdbx_description
1 polymer ?
#
loop_
_entity_poly.entity_id
_entity_poly.type
_entity_poly.pdbx_seq_one_letter_code
_entity_poly.pdbx_strand_id
1 'polypeptide(L)'
;MRVWAPGCGMQENAIMADGKKVKISISEPDEPAHKIKAVHRNPDVPCCEGMPEVEPDRPIQSLDGRHVRVAPDTADSLNIFVDFVNASNAPGAIDARGKRLMAIALSVALRSKPSLLTHIQAALSAGITSAEIHEAANLATAFAGFPAMIVFREVCAELKL
;
A
#
# COMPACT_ATOMS: atom_id res chain seq x y z
N MET A 1 -9.98 -41.14 6.22
CA MET A 1 -8.59 -41.17 5.72
C MET A 1 -8.64 -41.40 4.22
N ARG A 2 -8.53 -40.35 3.39
CA ARG A 2 -8.27 -40.48 1.95
C ARG A 2 -7.30 -39.41 1.51
N VAL A 3 -6.23 -39.92 0.93
CA VAL A 3 -5.06 -39.28 0.35
C VAL A 3 -5.48 -38.69 -0.99
N TRP A 4 -5.03 -37.48 -1.33
CA TRP A 4 -5.22 -36.94 -2.68
C TRP A 4 -3.91 -37.11 -3.46
N ALA A 5 -3.97 -37.90 -4.52
CA ALA A 5 -2.92 -38.07 -5.52
C ALA A 5 -3.18 -37.09 -6.70
N PRO A 6 -2.18 -36.84 -7.55
CA PRO A 6 -2.06 -35.61 -8.33
C PRO A 6 -2.73 -35.69 -9.71
N GLY A 7 -3.18 -34.54 -10.21
CA GLY A 7 -3.57 -34.35 -11.60
C GLY A 7 -5.05 -34.04 -11.81
N CYS A 8 -5.44 -32.78 -11.68
CA CYS A 8 -6.52 -32.21 -12.47
C CYS A 8 -6.27 -30.72 -12.60
N GLY A 9 -6.36 -30.22 -13.83
CA GLY A 9 -5.90 -28.89 -14.23
C GLY A 9 -6.63 -27.72 -13.58
N MET A 10 -6.13 -26.52 -13.90
CA MET A 10 -6.71 -25.21 -13.61
C MET A 10 -8.24 -25.28 -13.47
N GLN A 11 -8.75 -25.06 -12.26
CA GLN A 11 -10.15 -24.77 -12.03
C GLN A 11 -10.27 -23.34 -11.53
N GLU A 12 -11.04 -22.55 -12.27
CA GLU A 12 -11.58 -21.25 -11.88
C GLU A 12 -12.26 -21.38 -10.52
N ASN A 13 -11.75 -20.69 -9.50
CA ASN A 13 -12.40 -20.64 -8.20
C ASN A 13 -13.54 -19.61 -8.22
N ALA A 14 -14.76 -20.08 -8.52
CA ALA A 14 -15.98 -19.30 -8.32
C ALA A 14 -16.47 -19.45 -6.87
N ILE A 15 -16.58 -18.36 -6.12
CA ILE A 15 -17.25 -18.34 -4.81
C ILE A 15 -18.74 -18.08 -5.06
N MET A 16 -19.60 -19.02 -4.69
CA MET A 16 -21.05 -18.91 -4.83
C MET A 16 -21.66 -18.15 -3.65
N ALA A 17 -22.21 -16.97 -3.89
CA ALA A 17 -23.18 -16.31 -3.01
C ALA A 17 -24.39 -15.89 -3.85
N ASP A 18 -25.59 -16.31 -3.46
CA ASP A 18 -26.89 -15.93 -4.04
C ASP A 18 -27.09 -16.15 -5.55
N GLY A 19 -26.52 -17.21 -6.12
CA GLY A 19 -26.83 -17.67 -7.48
C GLY A 19 -26.40 -16.72 -8.61
N LYS A 20 -25.71 -15.63 -8.30
CA LYS A 20 -25.10 -14.74 -9.29
C LYS A 20 -23.63 -15.11 -9.46
N LYS A 21 -23.24 -15.51 -10.67
CA LYS A 21 -21.82 -15.61 -11.06
C LYS A 21 -21.18 -14.23 -10.93
N VAL A 22 -20.40 -14.00 -9.88
CA VAL A 22 -19.50 -12.85 -9.81
C VAL A 22 -18.26 -13.23 -10.61
N LYS A 23 -18.21 -12.79 -11.87
CA LYS A 23 -16.97 -12.87 -12.66
C LYS A 23 -15.97 -11.89 -12.07
N ILE A 24 -14.97 -12.40 -11.37
CA ILE A 24 -13.79 -11.63 -10.98
C ILE A 24 -12.86 -11.66 -12.18
N SER A 25 -13.02 -10.71 -13.10
CA SER A 25 -12.06 -10.49 -14.17
C SER A 25 -10.88 -9.70 -13.59
N ILE A 26 -9.77 -10.38 -13.34
CA ILE A 26 -8.48 -9.72 -13.09
C ILE A 26 -8.05 -9.20 -14.47
N SER A 27 -8.11 -7.88 -14.67
CA SER A 27 -7.65 -7.23 -15.89
C SER A 27 -6.12 -7.27 -15.97
N GLU A 28 -5.61 -7.34 -17.19
CA GLU A 28 -4.18 -7.19 -17.48
C GLU A 28 -3.62 -5.89 -16.88
N PRO A 29 -2.35 -5.87 -16.46
CA PRO A 29 -1.80 -4.74 -15.71
C PRO A 29 -1.77 -3.48 -16.59
N ASP A 30 -2.57 -2.49 -16.20
CA ASP A 30 -2.60 -1.20 -16.88
C ASP A 30 -1.25 -0.49 -16.74
N GLU A 31 -0.70 -0.05 -17.87
CA GLU A 31 0.45 0.84 -17.92
C GLU A 31 0.07 2.18 -17.27
N PRO A 32 0.83 2.71 -16.31
CA PRO A 32 0.39 3.87 -15.52
C PRO A 32 0.20 5.11 -16.42
N ALA A 33 -1.05 5.60 -16.49
CA ALA A 33 -1.48 6.67 -17.38
C ALA A 33 -0.86 8.06 -17.09
N HIS A 34 0.03 8.20 -16.11
CA HIS A 34 0.67 9.47 -15.80
C HIS A 34 2.11 9.32 -15.30
N LYS A 35 2.93 10.35 -15.59
CA LYS A 35 4.28 10.51 -15.02
C LYS A 35 4.14 10.85 -13.54
N ILE A 36 3.91 9.85 -12.70
CA ILE A 36 3.98 9.96 -11.25
C ILE A 36 5.41 10.44 -10.92
N LYS A 37 5.54 11.56 -10.20
CA LYS A 37 6.84 11.99 -9.67
C LYS A 37 7.30 10.91 -8.69
N ALA A 38 8.17 10.03 -9.15
CA ALA A 38 8.61 8.86 -8.39
C ALA A 38 9.29 9.30 -7.09
N VAL A 39 8.68 8.97 -5.96
CA VAL A 39 9.31 9.21 -4.65
C VAL A 39 10.40 8.17 -4.39
N HIS A 40 10.24 6.90 -4.80
CA HIS A 40 11.36 5.94 -4.91
C HIS A 40 11.06 4.92 -6.02
N ARG A 41 11.98 4.78 -6.98
CA ARG A 41 11.82 3.88 -8.16
C ARG A 41 12.36 2.46 -7.93
N ASN A 42 12.97 2.20 -6.77
CA ASN A 42 13.60 0.92 -6.48
C ASN A 42 12.60 -0.06 -5.84
N PRO A 43 12.24 -1.18 -6.51
CA PRO A 43 11.39 -2.23 -5.93
C PRO A 43 11.98 -2.89 -4.68
N ASP A 44 13.30 -2.88 -4.54
CA ASP A 44 14.02 -3.56 -3.45
C ASP A 44 14.06 -2.74 -2.16
N VAL A 45 13.62 -1.48 -2.20
CA VAL A 45 13.52 -0.60 -1.03
C VAL A 45 12.05 -0.51 -0.62
N PRO A 46 11.66 -0.75 0.64
CA PRO A 46 10.32 -0.49 1.18
C PRO A 46 9.90 0.98 1.04
N CYS A 47 8.58 1.25 1.05
CA CYS A 47 8.07 2.62 0.89
C CYS A 47 8.53 3.61 1.96
N CYS A 48 8.75 3.17 3.20
CA CYS A 48 9.10 4.04 4.33
C CYS A 48 10.54 3.89 4.83
N GLU A 49 11.39 3.14 4.12
CA GLU A 49 12.80 3.03 4.51
C GLU A 49 13.55 4.31 4.14
N GLY A 50 14.41 4.78 5.04
CA GLY A 50 15.22 5.99 4.81
C GLY A 50 14.50 7.28 5.18
N MET A 51 13.56 7.23 6.12
CA MET A 51 13.02 8.45 6.72
C MET A 51 14.16 9.24 7.40
N PRO A 52 14.33 10.54 7.08
CA PRO A 52 15.36 11.36 7.68
C PRO A 52 15.04 11.66 9.15
N GLU A 53 16.09 11.86 9.95
CA GLU A 53 15.97 12.35 11.32
C GLU A 53 15.27 13.72 11.37
N VAL A 54 14.50 13.93 12.43
CA VAL A 54 13.78 15.14 12.75
C VAL A 54 14.68 16.08 13.57
N GLU A 55 15.10 17.16 12.93
CA GLU A 55 15.90 18.22 13.55
C GLU A 55 15.00 19.28 14.22
N PRO A 56 15.30 19.75 15.45
CA PRO A 56 14.44 20.66 16.24
C PRO A 56 14.02 21.97 15.56
N ASP A 57 14.78 22.44 14.57
CA ASP A 57 14.55 23.70 13.85
C ASP A 57 14.28 23.52 12.34
N ARG A 58 14.33 22.28 11.84
CA ARG A 58 14.07 22.00 10.43
C ARG A 58 12.59 21.69 10.23
N PRO A 59 11.88 22.44 9.37
CA PRO A 59 10.49 22.11 9.10
C PRO A 59 10.39 20.78 8.32
N ILE A 60 9.43 19.94 8.71
CA ILE A 60 9.04 18.76 7.94
C ILE A 60 8.04 19.18 6.86
N GLN A 61 8.13 18.56 5.68
CA GLN A 61 7.20 18.85 4.59
C GLN A 61 5.95 17.96 4.74
N SER A 62 4.79 18.59 4.89
CA SER A 62 3.48 17.96 4.82
C SER A 62 3.20 17.47 3.39
N LEU A 63 2.27 16.53 3.25
CA LEU A 63 1.89 15.94 1.96
C LEU A 63 1.33 16.97 0.96
N ASP A 64 0.73 18.05 1.45
CA ASP A 64 0.26 19.18 0.65
C ASP A 64 1.35 20.24 0.40
N GLY A 65 2.60 19.93 0.72
CA GLY A 65 3.76 20.79 0.48
C GLY A 65 3.96 21.89 1.52
N ARG A 66 3.12 21.98 2.55
CA ARG A 66 3.31 22.93 3.66
C ARG A 66 4.48 22.51 4.55
N HIS A 67 5.20 23.50 5.06
CA HIS A 67 6.26 23.28 6.05
C HIS A 67 5.66 23.31 7.45
N VAL A 68 5.80 22.22 8.19
CA VAL A 68 5.33 22.09 9.58
C VAL A 68 6.54 22.21 10.50
N ARG A 69 6.46 23.13 11.47
CA ARG A 69 7.48 23.29 12.52
C ARG A 69 7.26 22.21 13.57
N VAL A 70 8.34 21.52 13.92
CA VAL A 70 8.38 20.57 15.02
C VAL A 70 8.78 21.35 16.28
N ALA A 71 8.08 21.14 17.39
CA ALA A 71 8.46 21.75 18.65
C ALA A 71 9.70 21.02 19.20
N PRO A 72 10.73 21.73 19.71
CA PRO A 72 12.00 21.12 20.12
C PRO A 72 11.84 20.01 21.17
N ASP A 73 10.84 20.11 22.04
CA ASP A 73 10.50 19.15 23.08
C ASP A 73 9.91 17.83 22.55
N THR A 74 9.52 17.78 21.28
CA THR A 74 8.99 16.57 20.63
C THR A 74 9.99 15.89 19.70
N ALA A 75 11.13 16.52 19.40
CA ALA A 75 12.09 16.02 18.42
C ALA A 75 12.62 14.62 18.76
N ASP A 76 13.01 14.38 20.02
CA ASP A 76 13.52 13.07 20.47
C ASP A 76 12.48 11.96 20.29
N SER A 77 11.22 12.23 20.65
CA SER A 77 10.13 11.25 20.50
C SER A 77 9.86 10.93 19.03
N LEU A 78 9.98 11.92 18.15
CA LEU A 78 9.82 11.72 16.71
C LEU A 78 11.00 10.96 16.10
N ASN A 79 12.23 11.17 16.57
CA ASN A 79 13.40 10.41 16.13
C ASN A 79 13.29 8.93 16.51
N ILE A 80 12.84 8.62 17.74
CA ILE A 80 12.56 7.23 18.14
C ILE A 80 11.49 6.60 17.21
N PHE A 81 10.47 7.37 16.84
CA PHE A 81 9.46 6.90 15.89
C PHE A 81 10.04 6.66 14.49
N VAL A 82 10.88 7.57 13.99
CA VAL A 82 11.58 7.43 12.70
C VAL A 82 12.44 6.16 12.69
N ASP A 83 13.22 5.92 13.75
CA ASP A 83 14.03 4.71 13.90
C ASP A 83 13.16 3.45 13.87
N PHE A 84 12.05 3.46 14.61
CA PHE A 84 11.10 2.36 14.61
C PHE A 84 10.50 2.12 13.21
N VAL A 85 10.13 3.17 12.49
CA VAL A 85 9.58 3.06 11.13
C VAL A 85 10.62 2.49 10.18
N ASN A 86 11.85 2.98 10.21
CA ASN A 86 12.96 2.48 9.40
C ASN A 86 13.23 1.00 9.69
N ALA A 87 13.40 0.63 10.96
CA ALA A 87 13.65 -0.76 11.36
C ALA A 87 12.49 -1.70 11.00
N SER A 88 11.24 -1.26 11.18
CA SER A 88 10.06 -2.06 10.84
C SER A 88 9.88 -2.26 9.34
N ASN A 89 10.33 -1.31 8.53
CA ASN A 89 10.22 -1.38 7.08
C ASN A 89 11.37 -2.16 6.43
N ALA A 90 12.57 -2.17 7.01
CA ALA A 90 13.74 -2.86 6.46
C ALA A 90 13.45 -4.30 5.98
N PRO A 91 13.86 -4.73 4.77
CA PRO A 91 13.60 -6.07 4.26
C PRO A 91 14.11 -7.17 5.20
N GLY A 92 13.35 -8.26 5.30
CA GLY A 92 13.71 -9.40 6.14
C GLY A 92 13.00 -10.66 5.68
N ALA A 93 12.32 -11.36 6.59
CA ALA A 93 11.47 -12.50 6.23
C ALA A 93 10.31 -12.12 5.28
N ILE A 94 9.89 -10.85 5.32
CA ILE A 94 9.02 -10.23 4.33
C ILE A 94 9.91 -9.27 3.52
N ASP A 95 9.90 -9.46 2.21
CA ASP A 95 10.65 -8.64 1.26
C ASP A 95 10.07 -7.22 1.13
N ALA A 96 10.81 -6.32 0.48
CA ALA A 96 10.37 -4.95 0.26
C ALA A 96 9.03 -4.89 -0.47
N ARG A 97 8.83 -5.75 -1.46
CA ARG A 97 7.62 -5.79 -2.27
C ARG A 97 6.40 -6.22 -1.44
N GLY A 98 6.53 -7.26 -0.62
CA GLY A 98 5.50 -7.68 0.32
C GLY A 98 5.14 -6.58 1.30
N LYS A 99 6.13 -5.90 1.88
CA LYS A 99 5.89 -4.77 2.80
C LYS A 99 5.20 -3.58 2.15
N ARG A 100 5.48 -3.30 0.87
CA ARG A 100 4.77 -2.25 0.10
C ARG A 100 3.28 -2.56 -0.05
N LEU A 101 2.94 -3.81 -0.40
CA LEU A 101 1.54 -4.25 -0.50
C LEU A 101 0.84 -4.23 0.87
N MET A 102 1.53 -4.63 1.94
CA MET A 102 1.02 -4.53 3.31
C MET A 102 0.77 -3.07 3.73
N ALA A 103 1.65 -2.14 3.37
CA ALA A 103 1.47 -0.72 3.66
C ALA A 103 0.22 -0.14 2.98
N ILE A 104 -0.07 -0.56 1.74
CA ILE A 104 -1.32 -0.20 1.05
C ILE A 104 -2.52 -0.79 1.80
N ALA A 105 -2.49 -2.08 2.13
CA ALA A 105 -3.57 -2.74 2.86
C ALA A 105 -3.86 -2.06 4.22
N LEU A 106 -2.81 -1.72 4.98
CA LEU A 106 -2.92 -1.00 6.25
C LEU A 106 -3.47 0.42 6.05
N SER A 107 -3.06 1.12 5.00
CA SER A 107 -3.57 2.45 4.69
C SER A 107 -5.07 2.44 4.36
N VAL A 108 -5.54 1.42 3.65
CA VAL A 108 -6.97 1.17 3.41
C VAL A 108 -7.69 0.87 4.73
N ALA A 109 -7.15 -0.04 5.54
CA ALA A 109 -7.76 -0.44 6.81
C ALA A 109 -7.89 0.74 7.80
N LEU A 110 -6.86 1.59 7.86
CA LEU A 110 -6.83 2.81 8.68
C LEU A 110 -7.62 3.97 8.06
N ARG A 111 -8.16 3.81 6.85
CA ARG A 111 -8.94 4.83 6.12
C ARG A 111 -8.17 6.14 5.94
N SER A 112 -6.84 6.03 5.83
CA SER A 112 -5.95 7.17 5.70
C SER A 112 -5.73 7.48 4.22
N LYS A 113 -6.63 8.30 3.64
CA LYS A 113 -6.50 8.80 2.26
C LYS A 113 -5.08 9.33 1.93
N PRO A 114 -4.48 10.23 2.74
CA PRO A 114 -3.12 10.72 2.48
C PRO A 114 -2.07 9.60 2.37
N SER A 115 -2.06 8.67 3.34
CA SER A 115 -1.10 7.55 3.34
C SER A 115 -1.32 6.64 2.14
N LEU A 116 -2.58 6.37 1.81
CA LEU A 116 -2.95 5.52 0.69
C LEU A 116 -2.49 6.09 -0.65
N LEU A 117 -2.66 7.40 -0.87
CA LEU A 117 -2.16 8.10 -2.06
C LEU A 117 -0.64 7.94 -2.19
N THR A 118 0.11 8.23 -1.12
CA THR A 118 1.57 8.14 -1.12
C THR A 118 2.05 6.70 -1.38
N HIS A 119 1.46 5.71 -0.72
CA HIS A 119 1.88 4.32 -0.88
C HIS A 119 1.54 3.73 -2.24
N ILE A 120 0.39 4.08 -2.83
CA ILE A 120 0.03 3.63 -4.19
C ILE A 120 0.98 4.25 -5.22
N GLN A 121 1.24 5.56 -5.14
CA GLN A 121 2.16 6.23 -6.06
C GLN A 121 3.58 5.65 -5.97
N ALA A 122 4.06 5.38 -4.76
CA ALA A 122 5.36 4.76 -4.53
C ALA A 122 5.41 3.31 -5.02
N ALA A 123 4.32 2.54 -4.87
CA ALA A 123 4.20 1.17 -5.35
C ALA A 123 4.22 1.10 -6.89
N LEU A 124 3.43 1.93 -7.57
CA LEU A 124 3.42 2.02 -9.03
C LEU A 124 4.80 2.42 -9.57
N SER A 125 5.47 3.38 -8.91
CA SER A 125 6.83 3.81 -9.29
C SER A 125 7.88 2.70 -9.11
N ALA A 126 7.60 1.72 -8.26
CA ALA A 126 8.42 0.54 -8.02
C ALA A 126 8.02 -0.66 -8.91
N GLY A 127 7.09 -0.49 -9.84
CA GLY A 127 6.65 -1.55 -10.76
C GLY A 127 5.64 -2.54 -10.18
N ILE A 128 5.03 -2.24 -9.03
CA ILE A 128 3.86 -2.99 -8.55
C ILE A 128 2.68 -2.62 -9.44
N THR A 129 1.96 -3.63 -9.91
CA THR A 129 0.86 -3.44 -10.87
C THR A 129 -0.42 -2.97 -10.18
N SER A 130 -1.33 -2.33 -10.94
CA SER A 130 -2.66 -1.95 -10.44
C SER A 130 -3.45 -3.16 -9.92
N ALA A 131 -3.34 -4.32 -10.59
CA ALA A 131 -3.95 -5.57 -10.17
C ALA A 131 -3.52 -5.98 -8.76
N GLU A 132 -2.23 -5.94 -8.45
CA GLU A 132 -1.70 -6.30 -7.13
C GLU A 132 -2.13 -5.32 -6.04
N ILE A 133 -2.20 -4.02 -6.38
CA ILE A 133 -2.73 -2.99 -5.48
C ILE A 133 -4.21 -3.26 -5.19
N HIS A 134 -5.00 -3.59 -6.22
CA HIS A 134 -6.41 -3.93 -6.09
C HIS A 134 -6.62 -5.17 -5.22
N GLU A 135 -5.82 -6.23 -5.40
CA GLU A 135 -5.90 -7.43 -4.58
C GLU A 135 -5.61 -7.13 -3.09
N ALA A 136 -4.53 -6.40 -2.80
CA ALA A 136 -4.18 -6.03 -1.42
C ALA A 136 -5.26 -5.15 -0.76
N ALA A 137 -5.79 -4.17 -1.50
CA ALA A 137 -6.81 -3.25 -1.00
C ALA A 137 -8.19 -3.94 -0.84
N ASN A 138 -8.56 -4.86 -1.73
CA ASN A 138 -9.78 -5.64 -1.60
C ASN A 138 -9.70 -6.58 -0.38
N LEU A 139 -8.53 -7.18 -0.12
CA LEU A 139 -8.30 -7.96 1.09
C LEU A 139 -8.50 -7.09 2.33
N ALA A 140 -7.88 -5.91 2.40
CA ALA A 140 -8.07 -4.97 3.51
C ALA A 140 -9.54 -4.56 3.69
N THR A 141 -10.25 -4.33 2.58
CA THR A 141 -11.68 -4.00 2.58
C THR A 141 -12.54 -5.12 3.17
N ALA A 142 -12.20 -6.38 2.91
CA ALA A 142 -12.92 -7.52 3.47
C ALA A 142 -12.89 -7.53 5.01
N PHE A 143 -11.81 -7.01 5.62
CA PHE A 143 -11.69 -6.89 7.08
C PHE A 143 -12.19 -5.55 7.63
N ALA A 144 -11.98 -4.44 6.90
CA ALA A 144 -12.27 -3.08 7.38
C ALA A 144 -13.65 -2.53 6.98
N GLY A 145 -14.36 -3.24 6.11
CA GLY A 145 -15.74 -2.99 5.70
C GLY A 145 -15.93 -1.88 4.67
N PHE A 146 -17.20 -1.54 4.42
CA PHE A 146 -17.62 -0.57 3.42
C PHE A 146 -16.93 0.81 3.51
N PRO A 147 -16.70 1.42 4.68
CA PRO A 147 -16.02 2.72 4.73
C PRO A 147 -14.58 2.69 4.19
N ALA A 148 -13.86 1.58 4.38
CA ALA A 148 -12.53 1.41 3.82
C ALA A 148 -12.57 1.26 2.29
N MET A 149 -13.61 0.57 1.78
CA MET A 149 -13.87 0.47 0.34
C MET A 149 -14.03 1.85 -0.30
N ILE A 150 -14.82 2.75 0.32
CA ILE A 150 -15.08 4.08 -0.23
C ILE A 150 -13.80 4.90 -0.32
N VAL A 151 -13.00 4.95 0.75
CA VAL A 151 -11.71 5.67 0.74
C VAL A 151 -10.79 5.13 -0.36
N PHE A 152 -10.73 3.81 -0.53
CA PHE A 152 -9.94 3.21 -1.60
C PHE A 152 -10.45 3.61 -2.99
N ARG A 153 -11.77 3.58 -3.22
CA ARG A 153 -12.37 3.94 -4.52
C ARG A 153 -12.21 5.42 -4.86
N GLU A 154 -12.29 6.30 -3.87
CA GLU A 154 -11.98 7.72 -4.05
C GLU A 154 -10.53 7.93 -4.51
N VAL A 155 -9.59 7.21 -3.91
CA VAL A 155 -8.17 7.27 -4.29
C VAL A 155 -7.94 6.69 -5.69
N CYS A 156 -8.56 5.56 -6.04
CA CYS A 156 -8.48 5.03 -7.40
C CYS A 156 -9.00 6.04 -8.44
N ALA A 157 -10.13 6.70 -8.17
CA ALA A 157 -10.68 7.71 -9.05
C ALA A 157 -9.74 8.92 -9.21
N GLU A 158 -9.08 9.34 -8.13
CA GLU A 158 -8.10 10.44 -8.14
C GLU A 158 -6.83 10.08 -8.95
N LEU A 159 -6.35 8.84 -8.82
CA LEU A 159 -5.16 8.35 -9.50
C LEU A 159 -5.41 7.76 -10.89
N LYS A 160 -6.69 7.63 -11.29
CA LYS A 160 -7.14 6.98 -12.53
C LYS A 160 -6.63 5.53 -12.65
N LEU A 161 -6.79 4.79 -11.54
CA LEU A 161 -6.53 3.35 -11.41
C LEU A 161 -7.80 2.52 -11.60
#